data_AF-A0A523I410-F1
#
_entry.id   AF-A0A523I410-F1
#
_cell.length_a   1.000
_cell.length_b   1.000
_cell.length_c   1.000
_cell.angle_alpha   90.00
_cell.angle_beta   90.00
_cell.angle_gamma   90.00
#
_symmetry.space_group_name_H-M   'P 1'
#
loop_
_entity.id
_entity.type
_entity.pdbx_description
1 polymer ?
#
loop_
_entity_poly.entity_id
_entity_poly.type
_entity_poly.pdbx_seq_one_letter_code
_entity_poly.pdbx_strand_id
1 'polypeptide(L)'
;MDIDKANQEATQKMIEARAMLTGLAKAINVIPGMRDNLLLHAGPPITWERASGPMRGAITGALIFEGKAKNETEAKALVESGEIALEPCHHHQTVGPMAGVTSPSMSVYIIKNETHGNQAFSNLNEGYGKVLRYGAFDQEVQKRLRWMEDVMAPILNGAIEASGGIDIKALLSEALHMGDEGHNRNKAGSILFLKALAPNIAKVSKDSKVTCEVLQAIGDNALSVLNPVMAACKAMADAAHGIEGSTIVTTMARNGTDFGIRVSGMGEQWFTAPAQIPKGLYFPGYKDEDANPDIGDSTITETAGIGGFAMAGAPAIVTFVSGTPQDALNASLEMYEITFSEHKYFTIPPFDFRGTPTGIDLRKVIATGITPRVNTGIAHKKAGIGQIGAGLVRPPIKMFEEALMAFAEKYGV
;
A
#
# COMPACT_ATOMS: atom_id res chain seq x y z
N MET A 1 -5.05 -31.99 9.94
CA MET A 1 -5.02 -30.88 8.97
C MET A 1 -3.62 -30.79 8.41
N ASP A 2 -3.46 -30.55 7.11
CA ASP A 2 -2.16 -30.39 6.47
C ASP A 2 -1.90 -28.90 6.20
N ILE A 3 -1.14 -28.25 7.10
CA ILE A 3 -0.83 -26.82 7.01
C ILE A 3 0.02 -26.52 5.77
N ASP A 4 0.95 -27.42 5.42
CA ASP A 4 1.84 -27.20 4.28
C ASP A 4 1.07 -27.26 2.97
N LYS A 5 0.09 -28.16 2.85
CA LYS A 5 -0.84 -28.18 1.72
C LYS A 5 -1.68 -26.90 1.63
N ALA A 6 -2.20 -26.40 2.75
CA ALA A 6 -2.97 -25.15 2.77
C ALA A 6 -2.09 -23.93 2.40
N ASN A 7 -0.85 -23.89 2.88
CA ASN A 7 0.12 -22.85 2.56
C ASN A 7 0.57 -22.89 1.10
N GLN A 8 0.74 -24.08 0.53
CA GLN A 8 1.02 -24.26 -0.88
C GLN A 8 -0.13 -23.71 -1.74
N GLU A 9 -1.39 -24.00 -1.39
CA GLU A 9 -2.55 -23.45 -2.08
C GLU A 9 -2.61 -21.92 -1.99
N ALA A 10 -2.47 -21.36 -0.78
CA ALA A 10 -2.50 -19.92 -0.55
C ALA A 10 -1.42 -19.20 -1.34
N THR A 11 -0.17 -19.67 -1.22
CA THR A 11 0.97 -19.05 -1.90
C THR A 11 0.85 -19.18 -3.42
N GLN A 12 0.33 -20.31 -3.94
CA GLN A 12 0.12 -20.48 -5.38
C GLN A 12 -0.94 -19.53 -5.93
N LYS A 13 -2.07 -19.33 -5.23
CA LYS A 13 -3.09 -18.33 -5.65
C LYS A 13 -2.53 -16.91 -5.64
N MET A 14 -1.67 -16.58 -4.67
CA MET A 14 -0.98 -15.28 -4.63
C MET A 14 -0.10 -15.07 -5.89
N ILE A 15 0.70 -16.07 -6.25
CA ILE A 15 1.65 -16.01 -7.37
C ILE A 15 0.94 -15.98 -8.73
N GLU A 16 -0.11 -16.79 -8.89
CA GLU A 16 -0.81 -16.95 -10.18
C GLU A 16 -1.85 -15.86 -10.45
N ALA A 17 -2.20 -15.04 -9.46
CA ALA A 17 -3.06 -13.88 -9.63
C ALA A 17 -2.56 -12.94 -10.74
N ARG A 18 -3.44 -12.55 -11.67
CA ARG A 18 -3.12 -11.63 -12.77
C ARG A 18 -3.83 -10.31 -12.56
N ALA A 19 -3.13 -9.34 -11.99
CA ALA A 19 -3.66 -8.03 -11.63
C ALA A 19 -3.67 -7.06 -12.82
N MET A 20 -4.85 -6.91 -13.43
CA MET A 20 -5.10 -5.97 -14.52
C MET A 20 -5.68 -4.67 -13.99
N LEU A 21 -5.07 -3.53 -14.32
CA LEU A 21 -5.68 -2.22 -14.14
C LEU A 21 -6.69 -1.98 -15.26
N THR A 22 -7.96 -1.85 -14.90
CA THR A 22 -9.07 -1.79 -15.87
C THR A 22 -9.77 -0.45 -15.95
N GLY A 23 -9.55 0.45 -14.98
CA GLY A 23 -10.13 1.79 -15.02
C GLY A 23 -10.01 2.53 -13.68
N LEU A 24 -10.69 3.68 -13.60
CA LEU A 24 -10.90 4.45 -12.39
C LEU A 24 -12.40 4.75 -12.22
N ALA A 25 -12.85 4.81 -10.98
CA ALA A 25 -14.18 5.32 -10.66
C ALA A 25 -14.18 6.00 -9.29
N LYS A 26 -15.25 6.74 -9.00
CA LYS A 26 -15.50 7.25 -7.65
C LYS A 26 -15.65 6.08 -6.67
N ALA A 27 -15.03 6.20 -5.50
CA ALA A 27 -15.01 5.19 -4.45
C ALA A 27 -16.43 4.67 -4.13
N ILE A 28 -17.40 5.58 -3.99
CA ILE A 28 -18.80 5.26 -3.69
C ILE A 28 -19.46 4.32 -4.71
N ASN A 29 -18.98 4.30 -5.95
CA ASN A 29 -19.60 3.52 -7.03
C ASN A 29 -19.03 2.11 -7.16
N VAL A 30 -17.82 1.85 -6.64
CA VAL A 30 -17.08 0.61 -6.94
C VAL A 30 -16.51 -0.11 -5.73
N ILE A 31 -16.26 0.59 -4.63
CA ILE A 31 -15.71 -0.05 -3.43
C ILE A 31 -16.85 -0.75 -2.67
N PRO A 32 -16.74 -2.07 -2.40
CA PRO A 32 -17.77 -2.80 -1.67
C PRO A 32 -18.02 -2.21 -0.28
N GLY A 33 -19.29 -1.95 0.04
CA GLY A 33 -19.69 -1.40 1.34
C GLY A 33 -19.42 0.09 1.54
N MET A 34 -18.87 0.79 0.53
CA MET A 34 -18.69 2.24 0.60
C MET A 34 -20.04 2.95 0.70
N ARG A 35 -20.10 4.00 1.53
CA ARG A 35 -21.30 4.80 1.80
C ARG A 35 -20.94 6.26 2.06
N ASP A 36 -21.90 7.17 1.89
CA ASP A 36 -21.69 8.62 1.96
C ASP A 36 -21.12 9.13 3.30
N ASN A 37 -21.23 8.34 4.36
CA ASN A 37 -20.76 8.67 5.69
C ASN A 37 -19.69 7.71 6.21
N LEU A 38 -18.91 7.13 5.29
CA LEU A 38 -17.76 6.29 5.59
C LEU A 38 -16.48 6.91 5.00
N LEU A 39 -15.44 6.99 5.83
CA LEU A 39 -14.08 7.18 5.37
C LEU A 39 -13.28 5.90 5.61
N LEU A 40 -12.58 5.45 4.58
CA LEU A 40 -11.62 4.37 4.72
C LEU A 40 -10.28 4.93 5.22
N HIS A 41 -9.50 4.11 5.92
CA HIS A 41 -8.15 4.48 6.37
C HIS A 41 -7.17 3.30 6.31
N ALA A 42 -5.88 3.60 6.31
CA ALA A 42 -4.85 2.57 6.37
C ALA A 42 -4.77 1.88 7.73
N GLY A 43 -4.28 0.64 7.75
CA GLY A 43 -4.00 -0.16 8.95
C GLY A 43 -5.23 -0.81 9.61
N PRO A 44 -5.04 -1.44 10.79
CA PRO A 44 -6.14 -2.06 11.54
C PRO A 44 -7.13 -1.01 12.08
N PRO A 45 -8.34 -1.42 12.54
CA PRO A 45 -9.38 -0.51 13.03
C PRO A 45 -8.86 0.52 14.04
N ILE A 46 -9.31 1.76 13.91
CA ILE A 46 -8.87 2.87 14.77
C ILE A 46 -10.01 3.84 15.08
N THR A 47 -9.93 4.49 16.24
CA THR A 47 -10.81 5.60 16.61
C THR A 47 -10.10 6.94 16.44
N TRP A 48 -10.84 8.06 16.49
CA TRP A 48 -10.25 9.40 16.40
C TRP A 48 -9.19 9.66 17.49
N GLU A 49 -9.47 9.23 18.72
CA GLU A 49 -8.60 9.44 19.89
C GLU A 49 -7.29 8.69 19.75
N ARG A 50 -7.32 7.52 19.10
CA ARG A 50 -6.12 6.72 18.84
C ARG A 50 -5.40 7.13 17.56
N ALA A 51 -6.06 7.84 16.65
CA ALA A 51 -5.49 8.27 15.38
C ALA A 51 -4.25 9.17 15.58
N SER A 52 -3.19 8.85 14.84
CA SER A 52 -1.96 9.64 14.79
C SER A 52 -2.19 11.02 14.16
N GLY A 53 -1.23 11.95 14.32
CA GLY A 53 -1.35 13.30 13.75
C GLY A 53 -1.59 13.30 12.23
N PRO A 54 -0.77 12.60 11.42
CA PRO A 54 -1.02 12.46 9.98
C PRO A 54 -2.40 11.88 9.66
N MET A 55 -2.85 10.88 10.42
CA MET A 55 -4.18 10.27 10.22
C MET A 55 -5.31 11.27 10.47
N ARG A 56 -5.27 12.00 11.60
CA ARG A 56 -6.27 13.04 11.91
C ARG A 56 -6.29 14.16 10.87
N GLY A 57 -5.11 14.58 10.41
CA GLY A 57 -4.99 15.57 9.35
C GLY A 57 -5.62 15.09 8.04
N ALA A 58 -5.41 13.82 7.67
CA ALA A 58 -5.95 13.24 6.45
C ALA A 58 -7.49 13.07 6.53
N ILE A 59 -8.02 12.62 7.68
CA ILE A 59 -9.46 12.55 7.93
C ILE A 59 -10.09 13.94 7.82
N THR A 60 -9.46 14.94 8.46
CA THR A 60 -9.91 16.34 8.40
C THR A 60 -9.94 16.84 6.96
N GLY A 61 -8.85 16.64 6.20
CA GLY A 61 -8.77 17.07 4.81
C GLY A 61 -9.77 16.38 3.89
N ALA A 62 -10.04 15.09 4.11
CA ALA A 62 -11.07 14.37 3.37
C ALA A 62 -12.48 14.91 3.67
N LEU A 63 -12.80 15.21 4.94
CA LEU A 63 -14.10 15.81 5.28
C LEU A 63 -14.27 17.24 4.75
N ILE A 64 -13.18 18.02 4.68
CA ILE A 64 -13.19 19.32 3.99
C ILE A 64 -13.41 19.14 2.48
N PHE A 65 -12.76 18.14 1.89
CA PHE A 65 -12.92 17.82 0.46
C PHE A 65 -14.37 17.46 0.12
N GLU A 66 -15.00 16.62 0.96
CA GLU A 66 -16.43 16.24 0.89
C GLU A 66 -17.40 17.37 1.28
N GLY A 67 -16.90 18.53 1.73
CA GLY A 67 -17.73 19.67 2.15
C GLY A 67 -18.50 19.43 3.47
N LYS A 68 -18.07 18.46 4.28
CA LYS A 68 -18.72 18.08 5.55
C LYS A 68 -18.13 18.81 6.77
N ALA A 69 -16.89 19.27 6.69
CA ALA A 69 -16.23 20.02 7.76
C ALA A 69 -15.44 21.20 7.20
N LYS A 70 -15.16 22.21 8.04
CA LYS A 70 -14.31 23.36 7.69
C LYS A 70 -12.94 23.32 8.36
N ASN A 71 -12.78 22.52 9.40
CA ASN A 71 -11.58 22.47 10.24
C ASN A 71 -11.54 21.15 11.04
N GLU A 72 -10.43 20.94 11.74
CA GLU A 72 -10.21 19.73 12.56
C GLU A 72 -11.24 19.58 13.69
N THR A 73 -11.70 20.67 14.30
CA THR A 73 -12.71 20.61 15.39
C THR A 73 -14.03 20.06 14.89
N GLU A 74 -14.51 20.52 13.73
CA GLU A 74 -15.73 20.01 13.11
C GLU A 74 -15.55 18.56 12.64
N ALA A 75 -14.41 18.24 12.02
CA ALA A 75 -14.08 16.89 11.59
C ALA A 75 -14.07 15.89 12.76
N LYS A 76 -13.43 16.27 13.86
CA LYS A 76 -13.41 15.51 15.12
C LYS A 76 -14.83 15.25 15.62
N ALA A 77 -15.66 16.29 15.70
CA ALA A 77 -17.01 16.17 16.22
C ALA A 77 -17.86 15.17 15.41
N LEU A 78 -17.73 15.17 14.07
CA LEU A 78 -18.43 14.24 13.18
C LEU A 78 -18.00 12.78 13.36
N VAL A 79 -16.72 12.53 13.61
CA VAL A 79 -16.20 11.17 13.83
C VAL A 79 -16.58 10.68 15.23
N GLU A 80 -16.40 11.50 16.26
CA GLU A 80 -16.72 11.14 17.64
C GLU A 80 -18.24 10.99 17.89
N SER A 81 -19.09 11.71 17.14
CA SER A 81 -20.55 11.54 17.20
C SER A 81 -21.05 10.27 16.51
N GLY A 82 -20.21 9.63 15.70
CA GLY A 82 -20.58 8.48 14.86
C GLY A 82 -21.31 8.86 13.57
N GLU A 83 -21.46 10.16 13.27
CA GLU A 83 -21.99 10.61 11.97
C GLU A 83 -21.08 10.19 10.81
N ILE A 84 -19.76 10.19 11.03
CA ILE A 84 -18.76 9.64 10.11
C ILE A 84 -18.12 8.41 10.73
N ALA A 85 -18.23 7.29 10.02
CA ALA A 85 -17.53 6.07 10.39
C ALA A 85 -16.12 6.01 9.79
N LEU A 86 -15.24 5.32 10.50
CA LEU A 86 -13.88 4.98 10.06
C LEU A 86 -13.77 3.46 9.96
N GLU A 87 -13.43 2.95 8.78
CA GLU A 87 -13.21 1.51 8.57
C GLU A 87 -11.88 1.28 7.82
N PRO A 88 -11.12 0.22 8.13
CA PRO A 88 -9.91 -0.12 7.39
C PRO A 88 -10.15 -0.33 5.90
N CYS A 89 -9.28 0.23 5.06
CA CYS A 89 -9.25 -0.06 3.62
C CYS A 89 -9.28 -1.57 3.33
N HIS A 90 -8.54 -2.35 4.12
CA HIS A 90 -8.43 -3.81 3.96
C HIS A 90 -9.74 -4.60 4.14
N HIS A 91 -10.74 -4.04 4.82
CA HIS A 91 -12.09 -4.61 4.94
C HIS A 91 -12.95 -4.40 3.68
N HIS A 92 -12.55 -3.47 2.81
CA HIS A 92 -13.28 -3.08 1.61
C HIS A 92 -12.46 -3.31 0.32
N GLN A 93 -11.62 -4.36 0.31
CA GLN A 93 -10.75 -4.69 -0.83
C GLN A 93 -9.87 -3.51 -1.29
N THR A 94 -9.59 -2.56 -0.40
CA THR A 94 -8.91 -1.31 -0.71
C THR A 94 -7.57 -1.27 0.01
N VAL A 95 -6.63 -0.48 -0.51
CA VAL A 95 -5.39 -0.11 0.18
C VAL A 95 -5.05 1.36 -0.08
N GLY A 96 -4.53 2.04 0.94
CA GLY A 96 -4.12 3.43 0.85
C GLY A 96 -2.68 3.66 1.34
N PRO A 97 -1.84 4.42 0.61
CA PRO A 97 -0.51 4.78 1.08
C PRO A 97 -0.59 5.75 2.26
N MET A 98 0.34 5.62 3.21
CA MET A 98 0.44 6.49 4.40
C MET A 98 -0.88 6.55 5.19
N ALA A 99 -1.49 7.70 5.46
CA ALA A 99 -2.79 7.72 6.15
C ALA A 99 -3.89 6.93 5.41
N GLY A 100 -3.74 6.77 4.08
CA GLY A 100 -4.61 5.92 3.27
C GLY A 100 -6.07 6.36 3.21
N VAL A 101 -6.37 7.59 3.65
CA VAL A 101 -7.74 8.07 3.75
C VAL A 101 -8.37 8.14 2.36
N THR A 102 -9.51 7.48 2.21
CA THR A 102 -10.30 7.45 0.97
C THR A 102 -11.75 7.79 1.29
N SER A 103 -12.28 8.83 0.65
CA SER A 103 -13.65 9.30 0.84
C SER A 103 -14.56 8.96 -0.35
N PRO A 104 -15.89 9.01 -0.20
CA PRO A 104 -16.85 8.59 -1.24
C PRO A 104 -16.63 9.23 -2.62
N SER A 105 -16.26 10.51 -2.64
CA SER A 105 -16.10 11.31 -3.86
C SER A 105 -14.68 11.27 -4.44
N MET A 106 -13.74 10.59 -3.80
CA MET A 106 -12.39 10.36 -4.36
C MET A 106 -12.43 9.26 -5.41
N SER A 107 -11.64 9.42 -6.47
CA SER A 107 -11.44 8.40 -7.47
C SER A 107 -10.48 7.32 -6.95
N VAL A 108 -10.69 6.09 -7.39
CA VAL A 108 -9.82 4.96 -7.11
C VAL A 108 -9.51 4.20 -8.39
N TYR A 109 -8.29 3.69 -8.48
CA TYR A 109 -7.90 2.69 -9.47
C TYR A 109 -8.64 1.38 -9.21
N ILE A 110 -9.06 0.71 -10.29
CA ILE A 110 -9.75 -0.58 -10.25
C ILE A 110 -8.81 -1.64 -10.79
N ILE A 111 -8.33 -2.52 -9.90
CA ILE A 111 -7.60 -3.72 -10.29
C ILE A 111 -8.57 -4.89 -10.32
N LYS A 112 -8.54 -5.66 -11.41
CA LYS A 112 -9.19 -6.96 -11.54
C LYS A 112 -8.14 -8.05 -11.56
N ASN A 113 -8.26 -9.02 -10.65
CA ASN A 113 -7.54 -10.28 -10.75
C ASN A 113 -8.25 -11.18 -11.76
N GLU A 114 -7.70 -11.33 -12.97
CA GLU A 114 -8.34 -12.16 -14.01
C GLU A 114 -8.31 -13.65 -13.68
N THR A 115 -7.33 -14.11 -12.89
CA THR A 115 -7.16 -15.53 -12.55
C THR A 115 -8.21 -16.00 -11.55
N HIS A 116 -8.50 -15.19 -10.53
CA HIS A 116 -9.36 -15.58 -9.40
C HIS A 116 -10.64 -14.76 -9.28
N GLY A 117 -10.82 -13.73 -10.11
CA GLY A 117 -12.05 -12.95 -10.24
C GLY A 117 -12.25 -11.85 -9.19
N ASN A 118 -11.43 -11.79 -8.13
CA ASN A 118 -11.51 -10.72 -7.13
C ASN A 118 -11.02 -9.37 -7.68
N GLN A 119 -11.42 -8.28 -7.01
CA GLN A 119 -10.98 -6.93 -7.32
C GLN A 119 -10.25 -6.31 -6.13
N ALA A 120 -9.49 -5.26 -6.41
CA ALA A 120 -8.90 -4.40 -5.39
C ALA A 120 -8.78 -2.95 -5.85
N PHE A 121 -8.72 -2.04 -4.89
CA PHE A 121 -8.76 -0.60 -5.14
C PHE A 121 -7.65 0.16 -4.40
N SER A 122 -7.24 1.28 -4.97
CA SER A 122 -6.41 2.27 -4.28
C SER A 122 -6.71 3.67 -4.82
N ASN A 123 -6.64 4.68 -3.95
CA ASN A 123 -6.81 6.08 -4.34
C ASN A 123 -5.69 6.58 -5.28
N LEU A 124 -5.78 7.82 -5.76
CA LEU A 124 -4.76 8.40 -6.64
C LEU A 124 -3.57 8.95 -5.84
N ASN A 125 -2.38 8.94 -6.46
CA ASN A 125 -1.19 9.50 -5.86
C ASN A 125 -1.13 11.03 -6.05
N GLU A 126 -1.08 11.76 -4.95
CA GLU A 126 -1.07 13.23 -4.94
C GLU A 126 0.29 13.87 -5.29
N GLY A 127 1.33 13.04 -5.49
CA GLY A 127 2.70 13.47 -5.71
C GLY A 127 3.47 13.71 -4.40
N TYR A 128 4.48 14.58 -4.49
CA TYR A 128 5.37 14.95 -3.40
C TYR A 128 4.95 16.25 -2.69
N GLY A 129 5.59 16.51 -1.55
CA GLY A 129 5.38 17.72 -0.74
C GLY A 129 4.24 17.57 0.27
N LYS A 130 3.54 18.68 0.52
CA LYS A 130 2.34 18.70 1.37
C LYS A 130 1.18 18.06 0.63
N VAL A 131 0.77 16.88 1.08
CA VAL A 131 -0.31 16.07 0.50
C VAL A 131 -1.16 15.44 1.60
N LEU A 132 -2.40 15.10 1.26
CA LEU A 132 -3.40 14.54 2.17
C LEU A 132 -2.92 13.23 2.81
N ARG A 133 -2.26 12.35 2.05
CA ARG A 133 -1.76 11.07 2.60
C ARG A 133 -0.77 11.24 3.77
N TYR A 134 -0.11 12.40 3.90
CA TYR A 134 0.72 12.75 5.06
C TYR A 134 0.02 13.69 6.08
N GLY A 135 -1.29 13.89 5.92
CA GLY A 135 -2.12 14.68 6.82
C GLY A 135 -2.10 16.18 6.58
N ALA A 136 -1.68 16.65 5.39
CA ALA A 136 -1.86 18.05 5.01
C ALA A 136 -3.24 18.29 4.40
N PHE A 137 -3.84 19.44 4.71
CA PHE A 137 -5.22 19.75 4.30
C PHE A 137 -5.44 21.25 4.03
N ASP A 138 -4.37 21.98 3.74
CA ASP A 138 -4.48 23.40 3.37
C ASP A 138 -5.14 23.61 2.01
N GLN A 139 -5.38 24.88 1.63
CA GLN A 139 -6.07 25.22 0.39
C GLN A 139 -5.37 24.67 -0.86
N GLU A 140 -4.03 24.59 -0.87
CA GLU A 140 -3.27 24.06 -2.00
C GLU A 140 -3.48 22.54 -2.13
N VAL A 141 -3.54 21.81 -1.01
CA VAL A 141 -3.93 20.39 -1.01
C VAL A 141 -5.34 20.22 -1.54
N GLN A 142 -6.31 20.99 -1.04
CA GLN A 142 -7.71 20.90 -1.49
C GLN A 142 -7.86 21.21 -2.98
N LYS A 143 -7.14 22.21 -3.49
CA LYS A 143 -7.12 22.56 -4.92
C LYS A 143 -6.52 21.43 -5.76
N ARG A 144 -5.44 20.80 -5.30
CA ARG A 144 -4.82 19.66 -5.97
C ARG A 144 -5.77 18.47 -6.02
N LEU A 145 -6.43 18.13 -4.91
CA LEU A 145 -7.43 17.05 -4.88
C LEU A 145 -8.55 17.31 -5.88
N ARG A 146 -9.11 18.52 -5.92
CA ARG A 146 -10.15 18.86 -6.93
C ARG A 146 -9.62 18.75 -8.36
N TRP A 147 -8.42 19.24 -8.65
CA TRP A 147 -7.83 19.07 -9.98
C TRP A 147 -7.61 17.59 -10.35
N MET A 148 -7.15 16.77 -9.40
CA MET A 148 -7.00 15.33 -9.62
C MET A 148 -8.34 14.68 -9.95
N GLU A 149 -9.41 15.07 -9.29
CA GLU A 149 -10.75 14.50 -9.49
C GLU A 149 -11.46 15.02 -10.75
N ASP A 150 -11.36 16.31 -11.03
CA ASP A 150 -12.13 16.97 -12.10
C ASP A 150 -11.40 16.91 -13.45
N VAL A 151 -10.07 16.81 -13.44
CA VAL A 151 -9.22 16.86 -14.65
C VAL A 151 -8.45 15.56 -14.86
N MET A 152 -7.65 15.14 -13.88
CA MET A 152 -6.71 14.03 -14.07
C MET A 152 -7.43 12.68 -14.15
N ALA A 153 -8.33 12.38 -13.22
CA ALA A 153 -8.99 11.08 -13.11
C ALA A 153 -9.83 10.71 -14.34
N PRO A 154 -10.66 11.61 -14.94
CA PRO A 154 -11.40 11.29 -16.16
C PRO A 154 -10.49 10.97 -17.36
N ILE A 155 -9.37 11.70 -17.50
CA ILE A 155 -8.40 11.47 -18.57
C ILE A 155 -7.67 10.14 -18.37
N LEU A 156 -7.25 9.85 -17.14
CA LEU A 156 -6.63 8.57 -16.80
C LEU A 156 -7.59 7.40 -17.03
N ASN A 157 -8.86 7.53 -16.63
CA ASN A 157 -9.86 6.48 -16.86
C ASN A 157 -9.99 6.17 -18.35
N GLY A 158 -10.25 7.20 -19.16
CA GLY A 158 -10.39 7.02 -20.61
C GLY A 158 -9.12 6.47 -21.26
N ALA A 159 -7.93 6.87 -20.76
CA ALA A 159 -6.66 6.36 -21.28
C ALA A 159 -6.45 4.87 -20.96
N ILE A 160 -6.82 4.42 -19.76
CA ILE A 160 -6.75 3.01 -19.34
C ILE A 160 -7.76 2.16 -20.13
N GLU A 161 -8.99 2.64 -20.30
CA GLU A 161 -10.00 1.96 -21.12
C GLU A 161 -9.53 1.85 -22.58
N ALA A 162 -8.98 2.94 -23.13
CA ALA A 162 -8.47 2.97 -24.50
C ALA A 162 -7.23 2.08 -24.69
N SER A 163 -6.44 1.81 -23.65
CA SER A 163 -5.32 0.87 -23.71
C SER A 163 -5.74 -0.60 -23.68
N GLY A 164 -7.01 -0.89 -23.37
CA GLY A 164 -7.50 -2.25 -23.10
C GLY A 164 -7.12 -2.77 -21.70
N GLY A 165 -6.79 -1.85 -20.78
CA GLY A 165 -6.22 -2.16 -19.47
C GLY A 165 -4.70 -2.29 -19.49
N ILE A 166 -4.09 -2.38 -18.30
CA ILE A 166 -2.65 -2.49 -18.11
C ILE A 166 -2.35 -3.65 -17.16
N ASP A 167 -1.50 -4.59 -17.58
CA ASP A 167 -1.06 -5.70 -16.73
C ASP A 167 -0.01 -5.19 -15.72
N ILE A 168 -0.47 -4.90 -14.49
CA ILE A 168 0.39 -4.31 -13.45
C ILE A 168 1.40 -5.34 -12.95
N LYS A 169 1.05 -6.65 -12.95
CA LYS A 169 2.00 -7.71 -12.60
C LYS A 169 3.14 -7.77 -13.61
N ALA A 170 2.84 -7.73 -14.91
CA ALA A 170 3.88 -7.70 -15.94
C ALA A 170 4.75 -6.44 -15.85
N LEU A 171 4.14 -5.27 -15.64
CA LEU A 171 4.85 -4.01 -15.43
C LEU A 171 5.81 -4.09 -14.23
N LEU A 172 5.36 -4.65 -13.11
CA LEU A 172 6.19 -4.84 -11.91
C LEU A 172 7.35 -5.80 -12.18
N SER A 173 7.11 -6.91 -12.87
CA SER A 173 8.17 -7.84 -13.26
C SER A 173 9.28 -7.15 -14.03
N GLU A 174 8.94 -6.27 -14.99
CA GLU A 174 9.93 -5.49 -15.74
C GLU A 174 10.61 -4.44 -14.85
N ALA A 175 9.85 -3.73 -14.01
CA ALA A 175 10.39 -2.70 -13.12
C ALA A 175 11.42 -3.26 -12.12
N LEU A 176 11.20 -4.45 -11.57
CA LEU A 176 12.15 -5.13 -10.68
C LEU A 176 13.51 -5.41 -11.36
N HIS A 177 13.51 -5.64 -12.67
CA HIS A 177 14.75 -5.80 -13.46
C HIS A 177 15.39 -4.47 -13.85
N MET A 178 14.70 -3.35 -13.62
CA MET A 178 15.17 -1.98 -13.84
C MET A 178 15.56 -1.27 -12.52
N GLY A 179 15.79 -2.07 -11.48
CA GLY A 179 16.31 -1.63 -10.19
C GLY A 179 15.27 -1.07 -9.23
N ASP A 180 13.99 -1.17 -9.53
CA ASP A 180 12.92 -0.85 -8.57
C ASP A 180 12.72 -2.01 -7.59
N GLU A 181 12.15 -1.72 -6.42
CA GLU A 181 11.63 -2.75 -5.51
C GLU A 181 10.10 -2.71 -5.40
N GLY A 182 9.43 -1.68 -5.92
CA GLY A 182 7.98 -1.61 -6.03
C GLY A 182 7.24 -1.06 -4.80
N HIS A 183 7.96 -0.51 -3.81
CA HIS A 183 7.39 0.17 -2.64
C HIS A 183 7.93 1.60 -2.48
N ASN A 184 9.22 1.78 -2.22
CA ASN A 184 9.84 3.11 -2.08
C ASN A 184 10.50 3.62 -3.37
N ARG A 185 11.09 2.73 -4.17
CA ARG A 185 11.61 3.04 -5.50
C ARG A 185 10.67 2.43 -6.54
N ASN A 186 9.89 3.31 -7.15
CA ASN A 186 8.99 3.01 -8.27
C ASN A 186 9.36 3.84 -9.51
N LYS A 187 10.64 4.20 -9.69
CA LYS A 187 11.07 5.10 -10.75
C LYS A 187 10.88 4.47 -12.12
N ALA A 188 11.37 3.23 -12.29
CA ALA A 188 11.21 2.49 -13.53
C ALA A 188 9.74 2.18 -13.79
N GLY A 189 9.01 1.69 -12.78
CA GLY A 189 7.58 1.39 -12.88
C GLY A 189 6.75 2.62 -13.27
N SER A 190 7.04 3.79 -12.70
CA SER A 190 6.35 5.04 -13.04
C SER A 190 6.62 5.49 -14.48
N ILE A 191 7.83 5.28 -14.99
CA ILE A 191 8.17 5.55 -16.41
C ILE A 191 7.46 4.56 -17.34
N LEU A 192 7.45 3.27 -17.00
CA LEU A 192 6.73 2.24 -17.77
C LEU A 192 5.22 2.53 -17.79
N PHE A 193 4.66 2.99 -16.68
CA PHE A 193 3.26 3.39 -16.56
C PHE A 193 2.94 4.60 -17.44
N LEU A 194 3.79 5.65 -17.38
CA LEU A 194 3.67 6.80 -18.26
C LEU A 194 3.76 6.40 -19.74
N LYS A 195 4.73 5.54 -20.10
CA LYS A 195 4.90 5.03 -21.47
C LYS A 195 3.63 4.31 -21.97
N ALA A 196 3.00 3.49 -21.12
CA ALA A 196 1.77 2.78 -21.47
C ALA A 196 0.57 3.73 -21.64
N LEU A 197 0.50 4.79 -20.83
CA LEU A 197 -0.63 5.73 -20.85
C LEU A 197 -0.49 6.85 -21.87
N ALA A 198 0.72 7.33 -22.17
CA ALA A 198 0.92 8.57 -22.90
C ALA A 198 0.22 8.64 -24.27
N PRO A 199 0.30 7.60 -25.14
CA PRO A 199 -0.43 7.62 -26.41
C PRO A 199 -1.95 7.67 -26.23
N ASN A 200 -2.46 7.02 -25.17
CA ASN A 200 -3.88 6.95 -24.87
C ASN A 200 -4.40 8.26 -24.25
N ILE A 201 -3.60 8.90 -23.40
CA ILE A 201 -3.86 10.25 -22.88
C ILE A 201 -3.96 11.25 -24.04
N ALA A 202 -3.00 11.22 -24.97
CA ALA A 202 -3.01 12.08 -26.15
C ALA A 202 -4.21 11.83 -27.09
N LYS A 203 -4.76 10.61 -27.08
CA LYS A 203 -5.96 10.24 -27.87
C LYS A 203 -7.26 10.70 -27.21
N VAL A 204 -7.35 10.64 -25.89
CA VAL A 204 -8.57 10.90 -25.12
C VAL A 204 -8.73 12.38 -24.77
N SER A 205 -7.63 13.05 -24.42
CA SER A 205 -7.65 14.47 -24.11
C SER A 205 -7.77 15.31 -25.38
N LYS A 206 -8.70 16.26 -25.38
CA LYS A 206 -8.96 17.17 -26.52
C LYS A 206 -8.22 18.50 -26.42
N ASP A 207 -7.62 18.78 -25.26
CA ASP A 207 -6.89 20.01 -24.96
C ASP A 207 -5.41 19.68 -24.78
N SER A 208 -4.56 20.28 -25.62
CA SER A 208 -3.11 20.05 -25.59
C SER A 208 -2.46 20.52 -24.30
N LYS A 209 -2.96 21.60 -23.68
CA LYS A 209 -2.45 22.11 -22.41
C LYS A 209 -2.76 21.13 -21.28
N VAL A 210 -4.01 20.67 -21.20
CA VAL A 210 -4.42 19.67 -20.19
C VAL A 210 -3.67 18.35 -20.39
N THR A 211 -3.47 17.94 -21.64
CA THR A 211 -2.66 16.75 -21.98
C THR A 211 -1.25 16.88 -21.40
N CYS A 212 -0.58 18.00 -21.64
CA CYS A 212 0.75 18.25 -21.09
C CYS A 212 0.75 18.27 -19.56
N GLU A 213 -0.23 18.91 -18.92
CA GLU A 213 -0.34 18.97 -17.45
C GLU A 213 -0.47 17.56 -16.83
N VAL A 214 -1.31 16.69 -17.40
CA VAL A 214 -1.47 15.31 -16.91
C VAL A 214 -0.20 14.48 -17.13
N LEU A 215 0.41 14.56 -18.31
CA LEU A 215 1.67 13.85 -18.59
C LEU A 215 2.80 14.31 -17.66
N GLN A 216 2.91 15.61 -17.42
CA GLN A 216 3.88 16.18 -16.50
C GLN A 216 3.62 15.73 -15.05
N ALA A 217 2.36 15.71 -14.60
CA ALA A 217 2.01 15.26 -13.25
C ALA A 217 2.40 13.79 -12.99
N ILE A 218 2.25 12.91 -14.00
CA ILE A 218 2.69 11.50 -13.91
C ILE A 218 4.22 11.42 -13.97
N GLY A 219 4.85 12.17 -14.89
CA GLY A 219 6.28 12.13 -15.15
C GLY A 219 7.15 12.69 -14.02
N ASP A 220 6.70 13.73 -13.33
CA ASP A 220 7.40 14.32 -12.18
C ASP A 220 7.22 13.50 -10.90
N ASN A 221 6.23 12.61 -10.88
CA ASN A 221 5.94 11.75 -9.75
C ASN A 221 6.57 10.37 -9.92
N ALA A 222 7.75 10.18 -9.33
CA ALA A 222 8.44 8.89 -9.28
C ALA A 222 7.70 7.79 -8.48
N LEU A 223 6.53 8.08 -7.91
CA LEU A 223 5.62 7.14 -7.26
C LEU A 223 4.25 7.09 -7.96
N SER A 224 4.12 7.56 -9.20
CA SER A 224 2.81 7.63 -9.89
C SER A 224 2.16 6.26 -10.07
N VAL A 225 2.95 5.19 -10.20
CA VAL A 225 2.44 3.81 -10.30
C VAL A 225 2.24 3.12 -8.94
N LEU A 226 2.65 3.73 -7.82
CA LEU A 226 2.64 3.07 -6.50
C LEU A 226 1.21 2.62 -6.10
N ASN A 227 0.21 3.45 -6.31
CA ASN A 227 -1.16 3.13 -5.92
C ASN A 227 -1.74 1.96 -6.74
N PRO A 228 -1.63 1.93 -8.10
CA PRO A 228 -1.91 0.73 -8.89
C PRO A 228 -1.15 -0.51 -8.43
N VAL A 229 0.15 -0.37 -8.09
CA VAL A 229 0.98 -1.46 -7.57
C VAL A 229 0.44 -1.99 -6.24
N MET A 230 0.11 -1.11 -5.30
CA MET A 230 -0.46 -1.52 -4.01
C MET A 230 -1.80 -2.26 -4.21
N ALA A 231 -2.68 -1.76 -5.08
CA ALA A 231 -3.93 -2.44 -5.40
C ALA A 231 -3.69 -3.79 -6.09
N ALA A 232 -2.68 -3.91 -6.94
CA ALA A 232 -2.27 -5.19 -7.55
C ALA A 232 -1.80 -6.19 -6.49
N CYS A 233 -0.91 -5.77 -5.60
CA CYS A 233 -0.44 -6.58 -4.47
C CYS A 233 -1.59 -6.98 -3.53
N LYS A 234 -2.56 -6.10 -3.30
CA LYS A 234 -3.79 -6.41 -2.55
C LYS A 234 -4.63 -7.47 -3.27
N ALA A 235 -4.83 -7.34 -4.57
CA ALA A 235 -5.58 -8.34 -5.35
C ALA A 235 -4.90 -9.72 -5.33
N MET A 236 -3.56 -9.76 -5.37
CA MET A 236 -2.76 -10.98 -5.23
C MET A 236 -2.89 -11.58 -3.82
N ALA A 237 -2.71 -10.76 -2.77
CA ALA A 237 -2.77 -11.22 -1.40
C ALA A 237 -4.19 -11.67 -0.98
N ASP A 238 -5.23 -11.01 -1.48
CA ASP A 238 -6.62 -11.40 -1.22
C ASP A 238 -6.99 -12.73 -1.89
N ALA A 239 -6.37 -13.08 -3.03
CA ALA A 239 -6.55 -14.40 -3.64
C ALA A 239 -6.00 -15.55 -2.76
N ALA A 240 -5.08 -15.22 -1.85
CA ALA A 240 -4.52 -16.15 -0.88
C ALA A 240 -5.23 -16.12 0.48
N HIS A 241 -6.23 -15.26 0.68
CA HIS A 241 -6.92 -15.09 1.96
C HIS A 241 -8.11 -16.04 2.11
N GLY A 242 -8.44 -16.42 3.35
CA GLY A 242 -9.57 -17.29 3.66
C GLY A 242 -9.36 -18.77 3.35
N ILE A 243 -8.12 -19.24 3.21
CA ILE A 243 -7.82 -20.66 3.01
C ILE A 243 -7.71 -21.35 4.37
N GLU A 244 -8.64 -22.28 4.61
CA GLU A 244 -8.71 -23.04 5.85
C GLU A 244 -7.38 -23.74 6.15
N GLY A 245 -6.86 -23.54 7.36
CA GLY A 245 -5.63 -24.17 7.82
C GLY A 245 -4.35 -23.55 7.30
N SER A 246 -4.41 -22.43 6.55
CA SER A 246 -3.21 -21.74 6.10
C SER A 246 -2.67 -20.75 7.13
N THR A 247 -1.37 -20.79 7.38
CA THR A 247 -0.61 -19.86 8.24
C THR A 247 0.04 -18.71 7.46
N ILE A 248 -0.28 -18.56 6.18
CA ILE A 248 0.25 -17.47 5.35
C ILE A 248 -0.35 -16.13 5.78
N VAL A 249 0.50 -15.15 6.05
CA VAL A 249 0.10 -13.76 6.26
C VAL A 249 -0.33 -13.16 4.93
N THR A 250 -1.55 -12.64 4.87
CA THR A 250 -2.16 -12.07 3.65
C THR A 250 -2.44 -10.58 3.79
N THR A 251 -2.13 -9.99 4.95
CA THR A 251 -2.15 -8.55 5.14
C THR A 251 -1.12 -8.19 6.20
N MET A 252 -0.29 -7.21 5.87
CA MET A 252 0.44 -6.38 6.83
C MET A 252 0.03 -4.93 6.56
N ALA A 253 -0.38 -4.20 7.59
CA ALA A 253 -0.79 -2.81 7.46
C ALA A 253 -0.58 -2.05 8.78
N ARG A 254 -0.49 -0.72 8.72
CA ARG A 254 -0.28 0.11 9.90
C ARG A 254 -0.99 1.45 9.80
N ASN A 255 -1.47 1.97 10.91
CA ASN A 255 -2.31 3.18 10.96
C ASN A 255 -1.62 4.38 11.65
N GLY A 256 -0.30 4.28 11.90
CA GLY A 256 0.47 5.29 12.63
C GLY A 256 0.37 5.18 14.15
N THR A 257 -0.33 4.17 14.65
CA THR A 257 -0.48 3.84 16.08
C THR A 257 -0.24 2.35 16.30
N ASP A 258 -0.92 1.50 15.54
CA ASP A 258 -0.79 0.04 15.54
C ASP A 258 -0.30 -0.46 14.19
N PHE A 259 0.51 -1.52 14.24
CA PHE A 259 0.75 -2.43 13.14
C PHE A 259 -0.16 -3.64 13.30
N GLY A 260 -0.80 -4.06 12.22
CA GLY A 260 -1.70 -5.22 12.21
C GLY A 260 -1.33 -6.23 11.13
N ILE A 261 -1.60 -7.50 11.41
CA ILE A 261 -1.56 -8.58 10.43
C ILE A 261 -2.91 -9.32 10.35
N ARG A 262 -3.20 -9.88 9.16
CA ARG A 262 -4.22 -10.91 8.96
C ARG A 262 -3.60 -12.16 8.36
N VAL A 263 -4.08 -13.32 8.80
CA VAL A 263 -3.57 -14.64 8.41
C VAL A 263 -4.68 -15.38 7.68
N SER A 264 -4.35 -16.06 6.58
CA SER A 264 -5.33 -16.68 5.68
C SER A 264 -6.34 -17.59 6.39
N GLY A 265 -5.87 -18.52 7.23
CA GLY A 265 -6.73 -19.42 8.00
C GLY A 265 -7.48 -18.77 9.17
N MET A 266 -7.22 -17.50 9.48
CA MET A 266 -7.84 -16.79 10.60
C MET A 266 -8.97 -15.84 10.17
N GLY A 267 -9.26 -15.76 8.87
CA GLY A 267 -10.31 -14.88 8.33
C GLY A 267 -10.06 -13.41 8.66
N GLU A 268 -11.11 -12.68 9.06
CA GLU A 268 -11.05 -11.23 9.25
C GLU A 268 -10.39 -10.76 10.56
N GLN A 269 -9.91 -11.68 11.40
CA GLN A 269 -9.28 -11.33 12.66
C GLN A 269 -7.96 -10.57 12.44
N TRP A 270 -7.84 -9.41 13.07
CA TRP A 270 -6.60 -8.66 13.16
C TRP A 270 -5.80 -9.07 14.41
N PHE A 271 -4.49 -9.21 14.22
CA PHE A 271 -3.53 -9.30 15.32
C PHE A 271 -2.68 -8.04 15.29
N THR A 272 -2.65 -7.29 16.40
CA THR A 272 -2.10 -5.93 16.42
C THR A 272 -1.09 -5.72 17.52
N ALA A 273 -0.06 -4.93 17.23
CA ALA A 273 0.91 -4.45 18.21
C ALA A 273 1.28 -2.98 17.91
N PRO A 274 1.84 -2.22 18.88
CA PRO A 274 2.21 -0.83 18.65
C PRO A 274 3.16 -0.66 17.46
N ALA A 275 2.81 0.23 16.53
CA ALA A 275 3.63 0.55 15.38
C ALA A 275 4.99 1.09 15.83
N GLN A 276 6.06 0.67 15.14
CA GLN A 276 7.41 1.10 15.44
C GLN A 276 7.76 2.40 14.70
N ILE A 277 8.69 3.18 15.25
CA ILE A 277 9.25 4.34 14.55
C ILE A 277 10.26 3.84 13.51
N PRO A 278 10.12 4.19 12.21
CA PRO A 278 11.09 3.78 11.21
C PRO A 278 12.47 4.39 11.47
N LYS A 279 13.53 3.63 11.20
CA LYS A 279 14.92 4.07 11.30
C LYS A 279 15.48 4.29 9.91
N GLY A 280 16.00 5.47 9.62
CA GLY A 280 16.54 5.78 8.30
C GLY A 280 17.07 7.19 8.19
N LEU A 281 17.07 7.71 6.96
CA LEU A 281 17.54 9.05 6.65
C LEU A 281 16.42 10.07 6.84
N TYR A 282 16.72 11.10 7.64
CA TYR A 282 15.87 12.26 7.82
C TYR A 282 16.28 13.38 6.87
N PHE A 283 15.30 14.12 6.36
CA PHE A 283 15.56 15.31 5.55
C PHE A 283 16.20 16.41 6.41
N PRO A 284 16.99 17.34 5.80
CA PRO A 284 17.63 18.42 6.54
C PRO A 284 16.65 19.18 7.43
N GLY A 285 16.97 19.30 8.72
CA GLY A 285 16.14 19.99 9.71
C GLY A 285 15.19 19.09 10.52
N TYR A 286 15.09 17.80 10.19
CA TYR A 286 14.29 16.83 10.95
C TYR A 286 15.16 15.75 11.60
N LYS A 287 14.60 15.13 12.64
CA LYS A 287 15.23 14.08 13.44
C LYS A 287 14.21 13.04 13.88
N ASP A 288 14.69 11.98 14.52
CA ASP A 288 13.85 10.84 14.91
C ASP A 288 12.73 11.20 15.88
N GLU A 289 12.90 12.20 16.72
CA GLU A 289 11.84 12.63 17.64
C GLU A 289 10.69 13.36 16.94
N ASP A 290 10.86 13.76 15.67
CA ASP A 290 9.82 14.34 14.84
C ASP A 290 8.96 13.29 14.13
N ALA A 291 9.43 12.04 14.09
CA ALA A 291 8.80 10.95 13.35
C ALA A 291 7.48 10.49 13.97
N ASN A 292 6.53 10.19 13.10
CA ASN A 292 5.36 9.39 13.43
C ASN A 292 5.76 7.90 13.46
N PRO A 293 5.12 7.06 14.28
CA PRO A 293 5.16 5.61 14.08
C PRO A 293 4.71 5.23 12.66
N ASP A 294 5.14 4.07 12.18
CA ASP A 294 4.91 3.65 10.81
C ASP A 294 3.41 3.64 10.42
N ILE A 295 3.09 4.07 9.20
CA ILE A 295 1.72 4.34 8.73
C ILE A 295 1.57 4.01 7.24
N GLY A 296 0.48 3.34 6.86
CA GLY A 296 0.17 2.91 5.49
C GLY A 296 -0.36 1.49 5.37
N ASP A 297 -1.01 1.21 4.24
CA ASP A 297 -1.25 -0.15 3.75
C ASP A 297 -0.16 -0.63 2.79
N SER A 298 0.84 0.22 2.49
CA SER A 298 1.89 -0.07 1.51
C SER A 298 2.74 -1.31 1.85
N THR A 299 2.71 -1.81 3.09
CA THR A 299 3.23 -3.12 3.50
C THR A 299 2.55 -4.32 2.83
N ILE A 300 1.46 -4.09 2.11
CA ILE A 300 0.88 -5.07 1.19
C ILE A 300 1.85 -5.45 0.06
N THR A 301 2.80 -4.57 -0.28
CA THR A 301 3.85 -4.84 -1.27
C THR A 301 4.81 -5.92 -0.77
N GLU A 302 5.32 -5.82 0.46
CA GLU A 302 6.09 -6.90 1.11
C GLU A 302 5.27 -8.17 1.32
N THR A 303 3.98 -8.02 1.66
CA THR A 303 3.07 -9.18 1.78
C THR A 303 2.98 -9.97 0.48
N ALA A 304 3.01 -9.28 -0.67
CA ALA A 304 3.00 -9.88 -2.01
C ALA A 304 4.41 -10.24 -2.53
N GLY A 305 5.45 -10.15 -1.70
CA GLY A 305 6.80 -10.57 -2.03
C GLY A 305 7.66 -9.55 -2.77
N ILE A 306 7.33 -8.26 -2.73
CA ILE A 306 8.18 -7.18 -3.29
C ILE A 306 8.57 -6.18 -2.18
N GLY A 307 8.98 -4.95 -2.51
CA GLY A 307 9.40 -3.94 -1.54
C GLY A 307 10.67 -4.38 -0.79
N GLY A 308 10.62 -4.36 0.55
CA GLY A 308 11.67 -4.89 1.43
C GLY A 308 12.20 -6.29 1.07
N PHE A 309 11.34 -7.13 0.47
CA PHE A 309 11.66 -8.50 0.10
C PHE A 309 12.45 -8.59 -1.21
N ALA A 310 12.35 -7.56 -2.06
CA ALA A 310 13.04 -7.44 -3.34
C ALA A 310 14.16 -6.39 -3.33
N MET A 311 14.59 -5.92 -2.14
CA MET A 311 15.66 -4.91 -2.01
C MET A 311 16.95 -5.27 -2.75
N ALA A 312 17.30 -6.55 -2.82
CA ALA A 312 18.46 -7.03 -3.58
C ALA A 312 18.44 -6.60 -5.05
N GLY A 313 17.25 -6.48 -5.66
CA GLY A 313 17.08 -5.97 -7.02
C GLY A 313 17.26 -4.46 -7.14
N ALA A 314 17.19 -3.72 -6.03
CA ALA A 314 17.12 -2.26 -6.01
C ALA A 314 18.25 -1.61 -5.19
N PRO A 315 19.55 -1.89 -5.44
CA PRO A 315 20.64 -1.45 -4.56
C PRO A 315 20.73 0.07 -4.35
N ALA A 316 20.21 0.87 -5.29
CA ALA A 316 20.16 2.33 -5.14
C ALA A 316 19.26 2.81 -3.98
N ILE A 317 18.31 1.98 -3.52
CA ILE A 317 17.35 2.36 -2.46
C ILE A 317 18.05 2.73 -1.16
N VAL A 318 19.22 2.14 -0.88
CA VAL A 318 19.96 2.34 0.37
C VAL A 318 20.45 3.78 0.56
N THR A 319 20.54 4.55 -0.54
CA THR A 319 20.81 6.00 -0.49
C THR A 319 19.64 6.81 0.08
N PHE A 320 18.44 6.21 0.15
CA PHE A 320 17.21 6.83 0.61
C PHE A 320 16.73 6.23 1.94
N VAL A 321 16.89 4.91 2.14
CA VAL A 321 16.43 4.21 3.36
C VAL A 321 17.55 3.96 4.39
N SER A 322 18.76 4.42 4.12
CA SER A 322 20.00 4.11 4.84
C SER A 322 20.49 2.66 4.66
N GLY A 323 21.79 2.44 4.80
CA GLY A 323 22.46 1.14 4.66
C GLY A 323 23.41 1.06 3.46
N THR A 324 23.80 -0.15 3.12
CA THR A 324 24.73 -0.47 2.03
C THR A 324 24.08 -1.40 1.00
N PRO A 325 24.57 -1.47 -0.25
CA PRO A 325 24.08 -2.45 -1.22
C PRO A 325 24.13 -3.90 -0.69
N GLN A 326 25.12 -4.24 0.15
CA GLN A 326 25.18 -5.55 0.80
C GLN A 326 24.03 -5.77 1.79
N ASP A 327 23.60 -4.74 2.53
CA ASP A 327 22.44 -4.82 3.42
C ASP A 327 21.16 -5.10 2.64
N ALA A 328 21.03 -4.57 1.42
CA ALA A 328 19.90 -4.85 0.54
C ALA A 328 19.89 -6.32 0.07
N LEU A 329 21.05 -6.89 -0.26
CA LEU A 329 21.18 -8.33 -0.55
C LEU A 329 20.79 -9.17 0.68
N ASN A 330 21.35 -8.84 1.85
CA ASN A 330 21.10 -9.56 3.09
C ASN A 330 19.63 -9.49 3.51
N ALA A 331 18.96 -8.35 3.30
CA ALA A 331 17.54 -8.18 3.61
C ALA A 331 16.68 -9.16 2.79
N SER A 332 16.90 -9.27 1.48
CA SER A 332 16.18 -10.25 0.66
C SER A 332 16.52 -11.70 1.02
N LEU A 333 17.80 -12.01 1.31
CA LEU A 333 18.20 -13.35 1.75
C LEU A 333 17.50 -13.79 3.03
N GLU A 334 17.44 -12.89 4.02
CA GLU A 334 16.77 -13.11 5.31
C GLU A 334 15.26 -13.40 5.14
N MET A 335 14.60 -12.82 4.14
CA MET A 335 13.17 -13.04 3.91
C MET A 335 12.85 -14.43 3.34
N TYR A 336 13.81 -15.14 2.72
CA TYR A 336 13.60 -16.55 2.33
C TYR A 336 13.45 -17.47 3.53
N GLU A 337 14.02 -17.12 4.70
CA GLU A 337 13.92 -17.92 5.92
C GLU A 337 12.50 -17.93 6.51
N ILE A 338 11.70 -16.90 6.22
CA ILE A 338 10.36 -16.73 6.79
C ILE A 338 9.23 -16.93 5.78
N THR A 339 9.55 -17.19 4.51
CA THR A 339 8.57 -17.36 3.44
C THR A 339 8.43 -18.80 3.00
N PHE A 340 7.26 -19.16 2.47
CA PHE A 340 6.93 -20.52 2.08
C PHE A 340 7.50 -20.90 0.72
N SER A 341 7.54 -19.95 -0.24
CA SER A 341 7.98 -20.19 -1.62
C SER A 341 8.74 -19.00 -2.20
N GLU A 342 9.32 -19.19 -3.37
CA GLU A 342 9.81 -18.12 -4.24
C GLU A 342 8.76 -17.74 -5.29
N HIS A 343 8.67 -16.46 -5.67
CA HIS A 343 7.74 -15.97 -6.68
C HIS A 343 8.20 -16.37 -8.08
N LYS A 344 7.31 -16.98 -8.86
CA LYS A 344 7.64 -17.45 -10.23
C LYS A 344 7.93 -16.32 -11.23
N TYR A 345 7.22 -15.19 -11.09
CA TYR A 345 7.23 -14.10 -12.08
C TYR A 345 7.99 -12.86 -11.62
N PHE A 346 8.38 -12.78 -10.35
CA PHE A 346 9.09 -11.63 -9.80
C PHE A 346 10.45 -12.16 -9.42
N THR A 347 11.48 -11.78 -10.15
CA THR A 347 12.81 -12.36 -10.00
C THR A 347 13.85 -11.29 -9.77
N ILE A 348 14.93 -11.66 -9.07
CA ILE A 348 15.97 -10.75 -8.61
C ILE A 348 17.24 -11.01 -9.43
N PRO A 349 17.64 -10.13 -10.38
CA PRO A 349 18.80 -10.39 -11.23
C PRO A 349 20.11 -10.62 -10.47
N PRO A 350 20.43 -9.88 -9.38
CA PRO A 350 21.63 -10.15 -8.58
C PRO A 350 21.69 -11.52 -7.90
N PHE A 351 20.57 -12.26 -7.85
CA PHE A 351 20.50 -13.62 -7.33
C PHE A 351 20.23 -14.63 -8.45
N ASP A 352 20.84 -14.43 -9.62
CA ASP A 352 20.68 -15.31 -10.79
C ASP A 352 19.20 -15.53 -11.15
N PHE A 353 18.39 -14.47 -11.02
CA PHE A 353 16.95 -14.49 -11.27
C PHE A 353 16.16 -15.47 -10.38
N ARG A 354 16.63 -15.76 -9.16
CA ARG A 354 15.78 -16.37 -8.12
C ARG A 354 14.51 -15.56 -7.90
N GLY A 355 13.42 -16.26 -7.59
CA GLY A 355 12.12 -15.66 -7.37
C GLY A 355 12.06 -14.90 -6.05
N THR A 356 11.36 -13.78 -5.96
CA THR A 356 11.29 -13.03 -4.69
C THR A 356 10.64 -13.86 -3.58
N PRO A 357 11.07 -13.73 -2.32
CA PRO A 357 10.49 -14.51 -1.22
C PRO A 357 9.00 -14.19 -1.04
N THR A 358 8.13 -15.21 -1.03
CA THR A 358 6.66 -15.04 -1.08
C THR A 358 5.93 -16.01 -0.14
N GLY A 359 4.84 -15.52 0.45
CA GLY A 359 4.02 -16.27 1.40
C GLY A 359 4.68 -16.32 2.78
N ILE A 360 4.62 -15.21 3.51
CA ILE A 360 5.17 -15.11 4.88
C ILE A 360 4.44 -16.14 5.76
N ASP A 361 5.16 -17.14 6.25
CA ASP A 361 4.61 -18.21 7.08
C ASP A 361 4.80 -17.85 8.55
N LEU A 362 3.68 -17.69 9.25
CA LEU A 362 3.63 -17.40 10.67
C LEU A 362 4.50 -18.35 11.51
N ARG A 363 4.53 -19.64 11.16
CA ARG A 363 5.31 -20.66 11.87
C ARG A 363 6.80 -20.41 11.74
N LYS A 364 7.25 -20.00 10.55
CA LYS A 364 8.67 -19.71 10.27
C LYS A 364 9.12 -18.42 10.95
N VAL A 365 8.27 -17.38 10.96
CA VAL A 365 8.53 -16.14 11.69
C VAL A 365 8.81 -16.43 13.17
N ILE A 366 7.97 -17.23 13.82
CA ILE A 366 8.15 -17.59 15.23
C ILE A 366 9.33 -18.54 15.45
N ALA A 367 9.50 -19.57 14.61
CA ALA A 367 10.58 -20.54 14.76
C ALA A 367 11.98 -19.91 14.61
N THR A 368 12.12 -18.92 13.73
CA THR A 368 13.40 -18.25 13.45
C THR A 368 13.61 -17.00 14.31
N GLY A 369 12.54 -16.41 14.85
CA GLY A 369 12.57 -15.08 15.47
C GLY A 369 12.78 -13.92 14.48
N ILE A 370 12.80 -14.20 13.17
CA ILE A 370 12.98 -13.20 12.11
C ILE A 370 11.61 -12.62 11.77
N THR A 371 11.47 -11.30 11.83
CA THR A 371 10.26 -10.59 11.39
C THR A 371 10.42 -10.05 9.95
N PRO A 372 9.33 -9.73 9.24
CA PRO A 372 9.42 -9.09 7.92
C PRO A 372 10.27 -7.79 7.91
N ARG A 373 11.02 -7.58 6.84
CA ARG A 373 11.73 -6.31 6.53
C ARG A 373 10.80 -5.42 5.73
N VAL A 374 10.56 -4.20 6.20
CA VAL A 374 9.71 -3.21 5.52
C VAL A 374 10.50 -1.94 5.24
N ASN A 375 10.47 -1.46 4.01
CA ASN A 375 10.90 -0.10 3.68
C ASN A 375 9.71 0.84 3.75
N THR A 376 9.87 2.05 4.26
CA THR A 376 8.73 2.97 4.42
C THR A 376 9.15 4.44 4.37
N GLY A 377 8.24 5.30 3.95
CA GLY A 377 8.38 6.75 4.10
C GLY A 377 8.14 7.17 5.56
N ILE A 378 8.91 8.15 6.05
CA ILE A 378 8.77 8.67 7.41
C ILE A 378 7.89 9.92 7.35
N ALA A 379 6.71 9.86 7.98
CA ALA A 379 5.82 10.99 8.16
C ALA A 379 6.18 11.75 9.44
N HIS A 380 5.97 13.08 9.44
CA HIS A 380 6.07 13.87 10.66
C HIS A 380 4.88 13.58 11.61
N LYS A 381 5.10 13.52 12.93
CA LYS A 381 4.04 13.23 13.92
C LYS A 381 2.94 14.30 14.05
N LYS A 382 3.24 15.53 13.63
CA LYS A 382 2.25 16.62 13.52
C LYS A 382 1.65 16.65 12.11
N ALA A 383 0.33 16.76 12.04
CA ALA A 383 -0.42 16.96 10.80
C ALA A 383 0.12 18.16 10.00
N GLY A 384 0.02 18.09 8.67
CA GLY A 384 0.34 19.21 7.77
C GLY A 384 1.80 19.40 7.37
N ILE A 385 2.75 18.72 8.02
CA ILE A 385 4.18 18.88 7.69
C ILE A 385 4.59 18.03 6.49
N GLY A 386 4.13 16.78 6.41
CA GLY A 386 4.44 15.90 5.29
C GLY A 386 5.48 14.83 5.60
N GLN A 387 6.13 14.37 4.53
CA GLN A 387 7.25 13.43 4.62
C GLN A 387 8.51 14.14 5.14
N ILE A 388 9.21 13.48 6.06
CA ILE A 388 10.45 13.99 6.67
C ILE A 388 11.63 13.04 6.54
N GLY A 389 11.45 11.93 5.82
CA GLY A 389 12.50 10.95 5.59
C GLY A 389 11.99 9.65 4.97
N ALA A 390 12.86 8.66 4.96
CA ALA A 390 12.54 7.28 4.62
C ALA A 390 13.48 6.32 5.37
N GLY A 391 13.04 5.10 5.59
CA GLY A 391 13.80 4.16 6.39
C GLY A 391 13.31 2.73 6.31
N LEU A 392 13.84 1.96 7.25
CA LEU A 392 13.52 0.57 7.48
C LEU A 392 12.77 0.45 8.80
N VAL A 393 11.81 -0.45 8.84
CA VAL A 393 11.08 -0.81 10.03
C VAL A 393 10.87 -2.32 10.06
N ARG A 394 10.71 -2.84 11.27
CA ARG A 394 10.31 -4.22 11.50
C ARG A 394 9.00 -4.24 12.25
N PRO A 395 8.05 -5.09 11.85
CA PRO A 395 6.84 -5.31 12.62
C PRO A 395 7.18 -5.96 13.98
N PRO A 396 6.42 -5.64 15.05
CA PRO A 396 6.64 -6.26 16.36
C PRO A 396 6.34 -7.76 16.32
N ILE A 397 7.21 -8.60 16.90
CA ILE A 397 7.03 -10.06 16.88
C ILE A 397 5.77 -10.51 17.63
N LYS A 398 5.36 -9.75 18.65
CA LYS A 398 4.24 -10.08 19.54
C LYS A 398 2.93 -10.40 18.81
N MET A 399 2.60 -9.66 17.75
CA MET A 399 1.37 -9.94 16.99
C MET A 399 1.44 -11.27 16.21
N PHE A 400 2.64 -11.72 15.84
CA PHE A 400 2.83 -13.05 15.26
C PHE A 400 2.70 -14.15 16.34
N GLU A 401 3.17 -13.90 17.56
CA GLU A 401 3.00 -14.85 18.67
C GLU A 401 1.51 -15.03 18.99
N GLU A 402 0.78 -13.92 19.12
CA GLU A 402 -0.68 -13.93 19.35
C GLU A 402 -1.44 -14.62 18.20
N ALA A 403 -1.05 -14.36 16.95
CA ALA A 403 -1.63 -15.03 15.80
C ALA A 403 -1.39 -16.54 15.80
N LEU A 404 -0.18 -16.99 16.18
CA LEU A 404 0.15 -18.41 16.19
C LEU A 404 -0.62 -19.14 17.30
N MET A 405 -0.73 -18.53 18.48
CA MET A 405 -1.51 -19.07 19.58
C MET A 405 -3.00 -19.19 19.23
N ALA A 406 -3.59 -18.15 18.63
CA ALA A 406 -4.99 -18.20 18.18
C ALA A 406 -5.21 -19.23 17.07
N PHE A 407 -4.23 -19.40 16.17
CA PHE A 407 -4.27 -20.44 15.14
C PHE A 407 -4.23 -21.84 15.77
N ALA A 408 -3.33 -22.07 16.72
CA ALA A 408 -3.21 -23.34 17.47
C ALA A 408 -4.52 -23.68 18.20
N GLU A 409 -5.14 -22.71 18.86
CA GLU A 409 -6.43 -22.89 19.54
C GLU A 409 -7.55 -23.25 18.56
N LYS A 410 -7.66 -22.53 17.44
CA LYS A 410 -8.70 -22.76 16.42
C LYS A 410 -8.60 -24.15 15.79
N TYR A 411 -7.38 -24.62 15.54
CA TYR A 411 -7.13 -25.84 14.76
C TYR A 411 -6.66 -27.04 15.59
N GLY A 412 -6.45 -26.88 16.90
CA GLY A 412 -6.04 -27.94 17.82
C GLY A 412 -4.66 -28.52 17.53
N VAL A 413 -3.68 -27.67 17.21
CA VAL A 413 -2.30 -28.06 16.83
C VAL A 413 -1.23 -27.53 17.76
#